data_AF-A0A2A5T283-F1
#
_entry.id   AF-A0A2A5T283-F1
#
_cell.length_a   1.000
_cell.length_b   1.000
_cell.length_c   1.000
_cell.angle_alpha   90.00
_cell.angle_beta   90.00
_cell.angle_gamma   90.00
#
_symmetry.space_group_name_H-M   'P 1'
#
loop_
_entity.id
_entity.type
_entity.pdbx_description
1 polymer ?
#
loop_
_entity_poly.entity_id
_entity_poly.type
_entity_poly.pdbx_seq_one_letter_code
_entity_poly.pdbx_strand_id
1 'polypeptide(L)'
;MLQKLAYVSVDNNEILPILLNPLRRKIQQVSADGAYDTRTGHHVLNNKGIIPNILPRSNTEYWEEGHPINETVKALKEDKLAEWKRTGIITNAH
;
A
#
# COMPACT_ATOMS: atom_id res chain seq x y z
N MET A 1 -30.73 4.82 23.69
CA MET A 1 -29.57 3.98 23.33
C MET A 1 -28.59 4.85 22.56
N LEU A 2 -27.43 5.17 23.13
CA LEU A 2 -26.37 5.90 22.42
C LEU A 2 -25.69 4.92 21.45
N GLN A 3 -25.76 5.19 20.14
CA GLN A 3 -24.98 4.43 19.17
C GLN A 3 -23.50 4.79 19.37
N LYS A 4 -22.71 3.79 19.78
CA LYS A 4 -21.26 3.93 19.91
C LYS A 4 -20.64 3.98 18.51
N LEU A 5 -20.27 5.17 18.06
CA LEU A 5 -19.44 5.34 16.87
C LEU A 5 -18.05 4.78 17.17
N ALA A 6 -17.71 3.65 16.56
CA ALA A 6 -16.36 3.11 16.59
C ALA A 6 -15.58 3.71 15.42
N TYR A 7 -14.61 4.58 15.73
CA TYR A 7 -13.62 5.02 14.76
C TYR A 7 -12.55 3.94 14.65
N VAL A 8 -12.43 3.34 13.47
CA VAL A 8 -11.36 2.38 13.17
C VAL A 8 -10.45 3.04 12.14
N SER A 9 -9.21 3.30 12.54
CA SER A 9 -8.16 3.70 11.62
C SER A 9 -7.65 2.44 10.92
N VAL A 10 -7.79 2.39 9.59
CA VAL A 10 -7.31 1.28 8.77
C VAL A 10 -6.17 1.83 7.91
N ASP A 11 -5.02 1.17 7.94
CA ASP A 11 -3.89 1.55 7.09
C ASP A 11 -4.22 1.25 5.62
N ASN A 12 -3.69 2.06 4.70
CA ASN A 12 -3.92 1.88 3.26
C ASN A 12 -3.51 0.48 2.77
N ASN A 13 -2.56 -0.18 3.43
CA ASN A 13 -2.13 -1.54 3.09
C ASN A 13 -3.19 -2.62 3.39
N GLU A 14 -4.10 -2.40 4.35
CA GLU A 14 -5.15 -3.33 4.78
C GLU A 14 -6.40 -3.23 3.88
N ILE A 15 -6.56 -2.10 3.17
CA ILE A 15 -7.72 -1.82 2.31
C ILE A 15 -7.63 -2.54 0.96
N LEU A 16 -6.43 -2.77 0.43
CA LEU A 16 -6.23 -3.39 -0.89
C LEU A 16 -6.92 -4.76 -1.04
N PRO A 17 -6.74 -5.73 -0.13
CA PRO A 17 -7.48 -6.99 -0.19
C PRO A 17 -8.99 -6.80 -0.12
N ILE A 18 -9.46 -5.90 0.74
CA ILE A 18 -10.89 -5.61 0.93
C ILE A 18 -11.50 -5.06 -0.36
N LEU A 19 -10.76 -4.22 -1.09
CA LEU A 19 -11.20 -3.65 -2.35
C LEU A 19 -11.15 -4.67 -3.51
N LEU A 20 -10.09 -5.47 -3.59
CA LEU A 20 -9.83 -6.33 -4.75
C LEU A 20 -10.45 -7.73 -4.66
N ASN A 21 -10.76 -8.24 -3.47
CA ASN A 21 -11.35 -9.56 -3.28
C ASN A 21 -12.80 -9.69 -3.76
N PRO A 22 -13.68 -8.69 -3.54
CA PRO A 22 -15.06 -8.78 -4.01
C PRO A 22 -15.21 -8.69 -5.54
N LEU A 23 -14.18 -8.20 -6.24
CA LEU A 23 -14.24 -7.97 -7.69
C LEU A 23 -14.20 -9.31 -8.44
N ARG A 24 -15.32 -9.63 -9.11
CA ARG A 24 -15.48 -10.85 -9.90
C ARG A 24 -14.87 -10.77 -11.31
N ARG A 25 -14.44 -9.57 -11.73
CA ARG A 25 -13.84 -9.33 -13.04
C ARG A 25 -12.34 -9.55 -13.00
N LYS A 26 -11.76 -10.01 -14.11
CA LYS A 26 -10.31 -10.06 -14.26
C LYS A 26 -9.77 -8.64 -14.40
N ILE A 27 -8.82 -8.28 -13.55
CA ILE A 27 -8.11 -7.00 -13.58
C ILE A 27 -6.71 -7.29 -14.08
N GLN A 28 -6.30 -6.65 -15.17
CA GLN A 28 -4.97 -6.87 -15.74
C GLN A 28 -3.92 -6.01 -15.02
N GLN A 29 -4.26 -4.78 -14.68
CA GLN A 29 -3.34 -3.80 -14.08
C GLN A 29 -4.08 -2.87 -13.13
N VAL A 30 -3.39 -2.41 -12.08
CA VAL A 30 -3.86 -1.39 -11.13
C VAL A 30 -2.81 -0.30 -11.03
N SER A 31 -3.23 0.96 -11.18
CA SER A 31 -2.40 2.12 -10.85
C SER A 31 -2.79 2.64 -9.47
N ALA A 32 -1.81 2.94 -8.62
CA ALA A 32 -2.06 3.47 -7.29
C ALA A 32 -0.95 4.44 -6.86
N ASP A 33 -1.24 5.27 -5.88
CA ASP A 33 -0.25 6.15 -5.26
C ASP A 33 0.76 5.37 -4.41
N GLY A 34 1.83 6.06 -3.99
CA GLY A 34 2.93 5.46 -3.24
C GLY A 34 2.57 4.96 -1.83
N ALA A 35 1.41 5.30 -1.27
CA ALA A 35 1.00 4.73 0.01
C ALA A 35 0.76 3.21 -0.11
N TYR A 36 0.36 2.75 -1.30
CA TYR A 36 0.12 1.33 -1.60
C TYR A 36 1.39 0.54 -1.96
N ASP A 37 2.54 1.21 -2.07
CA ASP A 37 3.84 0.60 -2.35
C ASP A 37 4.41 -0.07 -1.09
N THR A 38 3.70 -1.11 -0.65
CA THR A 38 3.94 -1.89 0.57
C THR A 38 4.11 -3.36 0.19
N ARG A 39 4.90 -4.12 0.98
CA ARG A 39 5.10 -5.55 0.74
C ARG A 39 3.78 -6.32 0.67
N THR A 40 2.85 -6.03 1.58
CA THR A 40 1.52 -6.65 1.64
C THR A 40 0.69 -6.31 0.40
N GLY A 41 0.69 -5.04 -0.04
CA GLY A 41 -0.01 -4.63 -1.27
C GLY A 41 0.49 -5.36 -2.51
N HIS A 42 1.81 -5.43 -2.69
CA HIS A 42 2.43 -6.19 -3.78
C HIS A 42 2.10 -7.69 -3.72
N HIS A 43 2.08 -8.28 -2.53
CA HIS A 43 1.69 -9.69 -2.36
C HIS A 43 0.26 -9.97 -2.81
N VAL A 44 -0.69 -9.11 -2.44
CA VAL A 44 -2.10 -9.22 -2.84
C VAL A 44 -2.26 -9.12 -4.36
N LEU A 45 -1.56 -8.18 -4.99
CA LEU A 45 -1.60 -7.98 -6.44
C LEU A 45 -0.99 -9.17 -7.18
N ASN A 46 0.16 -9.67 -6.72
CA ASN A 46 0.82 -10.85 -7.29
C ASN A 46 -0.05 -12.11 -7.19
N ASN A 47 -0.68 -12.35 -6.03
CA ASN A 47 -1.58 -13.49 -5.85
C ASN A 47 -2.79 -13.46 -6.79
N LYS A 48 -3.22 -12.26 -7.19
CA LYS A 48 -4.31 -12.08 -8.15
C LYS A 48 -3.85 -12.02 -9.61
N GLY A 49 -2.54 -12.07 -9.87
CA GLY A 49 -1.97 -11.89 -11.21
C GLY A 49 -2.23 -10.49 -11.78
N ILE A 50 -2.35 -9.48 -10.93
CA ILE A 50 -2.58 -8.08 -11.32
C ILE A 50 -1.22 -7.40 -11.42
N ILE A 51 -0.97 -6.71 -12.54
CA ILE A 51 0.25 -5.93 -12.72
C ILE A 51 0.17 -4.65 -11.87
N PRO A 52 1.10 -4.43 -10.92
CA PRO A 52 1.16 -3.19 -10.15
C PRO A 52 1.81 -2.07 -10.97
N ASN A 53 1.11 -0.95 -11.12
CA ASN A 53 1.66 0.31 -11.61
C ASN A 53 1.59 1.37 -10.49
N ILE A 54 2.30 1.09 -9.40
CA ILE A 54 2.26 1.89 -8.18
C ILE A 54 3.41 2.89 -8.18
N LEU A 55 3.11 4.15 -7.88
CA LEU A 55 4.15 5.16 -7.76
C LEU A 55 5.12 4.84 -6.61
N PRO A 56 6.42 5.14 -6.74
CA PRO A 56 7.37 4.89 -5.67
C PRO A 56 7.02 5.67 -4.40
N ARG A 57 6.98 4.99 -3.25
CA ARG A 57 6.67 5.58 -1.94
C ARG A 57 7.53 6.80 -1.56
N SER A 58 8.73 6.92 -2.13
CA SER A 58 9.68 8.02 -1.89
C SER A 58 9.21 9.39 -2.38
N ASN A 59 8.23 9.46 -3.28
CA ASN A 59 7.69 10.73 -3.77
C ASN A 59 6.55 11.29 -2.88
N THR A 60 6.24 10.63 -1.76
CA THR A 60 5.17 11.07 -0.87
C THR A 60 5.56 12.40 -0.22
N GLU A 61 4.86 13.47 -0.56
CA GLU A 61 5.02 14.79 0.06
C GLU A 61 4.12 14.93 1.30
N TYR A 62 4.49 15.87 2.16
CA TYR A 62 3.62 16.26 3.26
C TYR A 62 2.41 17.02 2.72
N TRP A 63 1.27 16.84 3.37
CA TRP A 63 0.06 17.64 3.15
C TRP A 63 0.15 18.94 3.96
N GLU A 64 -0.90 19.76 3.90
CA GLU A 64 -1.01 20.97 4.72
C GLU A 64 -0.69 20.71 6.20
N GLU A 65 -0.09 21.71 6.85
CA GLU A 65 0.36 21.60 8.24
C GLU A 65 -0.80 21.21 9.17
N GLY A 66 -0.55 20.23 10.04
CA GLY A 66 -1.56 19.68 10.95
C GLY A 66 -2.41 18.54 10.38
N HIS A 67 -2.22 18.14 9.11
CA HIS A 67 -2.95 17.00 8.57
C HIS A 67 -2.50 15.68 9.24
N PRO A 68 -3.40 14.86 9.80
CA PRO A 68 -3.06 13.64 10.54
C PRO A 68 -2.20 12.63 9.75
N ILE A 69 -2.29 12.66 8.41
CA ILE A 69 -1.48 11.80 7.53
C ILE A 69 0.01 12.15 7.55
N ASN A 70 0.37 13.37 7.97
CA ASN A 70 1.76 13.83 7.98
C ASN A 70 2.61 13.05 8.99
N GLU A 71 2.04 12.56 10.08
CA GLU A 71 2.74 11.65 11.01
C GLU A 71 3.06 10.31 10.33
N THR A 72 2.13 9.78 9.54
CA THR A 72 2.36 8.57 8.74
C THR A 72 3.39 8.81 7.64
N VAL A 73 3.34 9.97 6.96
CA VAL A 73 4.34 10.37 5.95
C VAL A 73 5.73 10.55 6.59
N LYS A 74 5.80 11.07 7.81
CA LYS A 74 7.04 11.23 8.57
C LYS A 74 7.65 9.87 8.93
N ALA A 75 6.87 8.98 9.56
CA ALA A 75 7.30 7.62 9.85
C ALA A 75 7.73 6.86 8.58
N LEU A 76 7.03 7.09 7.47
CA LEU A 76 7.34 6.54 6.15
C LEU A 76 8.66 7.05 5.55
N LYS A 77 8.99 8.33 5.77
CA LYS A 77 10.28 8.90 5.35
C LYS A 77 11.44 8.46 6.26
N GLU A 78 11.17 8.22 7.54
CA GLU A 78 12.13 7.73 8.53
C GLU A 78 12.43 6.23 8.36
N ASP A 79 11.43 5.44 7.98
CA ASP A 79 11.58 4.01 7.62
C ASP A 79 12.27 3.89 6.26
N LYS A 80 13.62 3.90 6.29
CA LYS A 80 14.54 3.83 5.15
C LYS A 80 13.99 2.88 4.08
N LEU A 81 13.69 3.44 2.90
CA LEU A 81 13.13 2.79 1.72
C LEU A 81 13.75 1.39 1.43
N ALA A 82 13.18 0.39 2.10
CA ALA A 82 13.08 -1.02 1.77
C ALA A 82 14.31 -1.74 1.19
N GLU A 83 15.20 -2.24 2.07
CA GLU A 83 16.07 -3.40 1.75
C GLU A 83 15.27 -4.56 1.14
N TRP A 84 14.00 -4.74 1.53
CA TRP A 84 13.14 -5.80 1.03
C TRP A 84 12.86 -5.77 -0.48
N LYS A 85 12.95 -4.60 -1.13
CA LYS A 85 12.85 -4.51 -2.60
C LYS A 85 14.11 -5.01 -3.29
N ARG A 86 15.27 -4.90 -2.63
CA ARG A 86 16.55 -5.44 -3.12
C ARG A 86 16.65 -6.95 -2.87
N THR A 87 16.15 -7.44 -1.75
CA THR A 87 16.12 -8.88 -1.41
C THR A 87 15.10 -9.69 -2.25
N GLY A 88 14.15 -9.02 -2.92
CA GLY A 88 13.13 -9.65 -3.77
C GLY A 88 13.62 -10.11 -5.15
N ILE A 89 14.86 -9.81 -5.55
CA ILE A 89 15.50 -10.45 -6.70
C ILE A 89 16.11 -11.77 -6.20
N ILE A 90 15.24 -12.76 -5.98
CA ILE A 90 15.70 -14.15 -5.87
C ILE A 90 16.12 -14.54 -7.28
N THR A 91 17.42 -14.80 -7.40
CA THR A 91 18.12 -15.40 -8.53
C THR A 91 17.25 -16.39 -9.31
N ASN A 92 17.00 -16.11 -10.60
CA ASN A 92 16.66 -17.16 -11.56
C ASN A 92 17.89 -18.06 -11.67
N ALA A 93 17.89 -19.15 -10.90
CA ALA A 93 18.68 -20.32 -11.18
C ALA A 93 17.74 -21.35 -11.82
N HIS A 94 17.80 -21.47 -13.14
CA HIS A 94 17.71 -22.70 -13.93
C HIS A 94 18.25 -22.40 -15.33
#